data_AF-A0A7X3Y8V4-F1
#
_entry.id   AF-A0A7X3Y8V4-F1
#
_cell.length_a   1.000
_cell.length_b   1.000
_cell.length_c   1.000
_cell.angle_alpha   90.00
_cell.angle_beta   90.00
_cell.angle_gamma   90.00
#
_symmetry.space_group_name_H-M   'P 1'
#
loop_
_entity.id
_entity.type
_entity.pdbx_description
1 polymer ?
#
loop_
_entity_poly.entity_id
_entity_poly.type
_entity_poly.pdbx_seq_one_letter_code
_entity_poly.pdbx_strand_id
1 'polypeptide(L)'
;MTRKSIPSMIRKKLTQESQSTCPFCGEDDVSTAQFHHITPVAEGGSNSSENLIYICANCHSKVTQGQISRDEIMRVKQMLVRGEHPQLKGAAESNIIRADFSRGSNRGVIANRIERVEIRTGQKSVNINPPDGSIGSSLPHRNYAKHLIDRYHEFKTIDVGKEGMKHAILYQY
;
A
#
# COMPACT_ATOMS: atom_id res chain seq x y z
N MET A 1 1.74 -31.89 0.72
CA MET A 1 0.79 -30.95 1.35
C MET A 1 0.96 -29.59 0.70
N THR A 2 -0.09 -29.04 0.07
CA THR A 2 -0.03 -27.71 -0.57
C THR A 2 -0.06 -26.63 0.51
N ARG A 3 0.93 -25.73 0.52
CA ARG A 3 1.01 -24.63 1.50
C ARG A 3 -0.18 -23.69 1.27
N LYS A 4 -1.05 -23.54 2.27
CA LYS A 4 -2.15 -22.56 2.22
C LYS A 4 -1.58 -21.15 2.13
N SER A 5 -2.08 -20.35 1.20
CA SER A 5 -1.69 -18.94 1.07
C SER A 5 -2.04 -18.17 2.35
N ILE A 6 -1.17 -17.25 2.77
CA ILE A 6 -1.43 -16.36 3.91
C ILE A 6 -2.59 -15.42 3.53
N PRO A 7 -3.68 -15.36 4.33
CA PRO A 7 -4.81 -14.47 4.10
C PRO A 7 -4.39 -13.00 3.96
N SER A 8 -5.05 -12.26 3.06
CA SER A 8 -4.75 -10.84 2.77
C SER A 8 -4.86 -9.95 4.01
N MET A 9 -5.87 -10.17 4.86
CA MET A 9 -6.05 -9.48 6.15
C MET A 9 -4.80 -9.55 7.04
N ILE A 10 -4.20 -10.74 7.13
CA ILE A 10 -3.04 -10.98 7.98
C ILE A 10 -1.81 -10.28 7.40
N ARG A 11 -1.62 -10.35 6.07
CA ARG A 11 -0.53 -9.63 5.39
C ARG A 11 -0.60 -8.12 5.65
N LYS A 12 -1.80 -7.54 5.56
CA LYS A 12 -2.03 -6.12 5.84
C LYS A 12 -1.67 -5.76 7.28
N LYS A 13 -2.20 -6.53 8.24
CA LYS A 13 -1.91 -6.34 9.67
C LYS A 13 -0.41 -6.35 9.96
N LEU A 14 0.30 -7.36 9.46
CA LEU A 14 1.76 -7.49 9.62
C LEU A 14 2.53 -6.34 8.99
N THR A 15 2.10 -5.87 7.81
CA THR A 15 2.73 -4.73 7.14
C THR A 15 2.56 -3.44 7.94
N GLN A 16 1.38 -3.25 8.55
CA GLN A 16 1.10 -2.10 9.43
C GLN A 16 1.88 -2.18 10.74
N GLU A 17 1.92 -3.36 11.38
CA GLU A 17 2.71 -3.61 12.60
C GLU A 17 4.19 -3.26 12.40
N SER A 18 4.74 -3.62 11.23
CA SER A 18 6.13 -3.31 10.87
C SER A 18 6.33 -1.93 10.22
N GLN A 19 5.28 -1.11 10.10
CA GLN A 19 5.33 0.20 9.45
C GLN A 19 5.95 0.16 8.04
N SER A 20 5.78 -0.95 7.31
CA SER A 20 6.40 -1.23 6.00
C SER A 20 7.95 -1.21 6.00
N THR A 21 8.58 -1.35 7.16
CA THR A 21 10.04 -1.36 7.31
C THR A 21 10.50 -2.68 7.95
N CYS A 22 11.67 -3.17 7.55
CA CYS A 22 12.27 -4.34 8.16
C CYS A 22 12.73 -4.00 9.59
N PRO A 23 12.27 -4.74 10.62
CA PRO A 23 12.59 -4.41 12.01
C PRO A 23 14.03 -4.74 12.40
N PHE A 24 14.74 -5.56 11.60
CA PHE A 24 16.12 -5.95 11.88
C PHE A 24 17.15 -5.01 11.27
N CYS A 25 16.92 -4.53 10.05
CA CYS A 25 17.91 -3.75 9.30
C CYS A 25 17.42 -2.37 8.82
N GLY A 26 16.13 -2.05 8.98
CA GLY A 26 15.58 -0.74 8.60
C GLY A 26 15.27 -0.58 7.10
N GLU A 27 15.39 -1.65 6.31
CA GLU A 27 15.04 -1.64 4.88
C GLU A 27 13.55 -1.29 4.70
N ASP A 28 13.25 -0.29 3.87
CA ASP A 28 11.90 0.21 3.60
C ASP A 28 11.42 -0.12 2.17
N ASP A 29 12.25 -0.78 1.35
CA ASP A 29 11.81 -1.27 0.04
C ASP A 29 10.83 -2.46 0.17
N VAL A 30 9.55 -2.12 0.03
CA VAL A 30 8.41 -3.04 0.04
C VAL A 30 8.53 -4.13 -1.04
N SER A 31 9.29 -3.92 -2.12
CA SER A 31 9.46 -4.90 -3.20
C SER A 31 10.26 -6.13 -2.76
N THR A 32 11.19 -5.95 -1.80
CA THR A 32 12.04 -7.02 -1.26
C THR A 32 11.44 -7.71 -0.04
N ALA A 33 10.28 -7.25 0.42
CA ALA A 33 9.67 -7.72 1.65
C ALA A 33 9.00 -9.10 1.52
N GLN A 34 9.16 -9.91 2.55
CA GLN A 34 8.69 -11.28 2.65
C GLN A 34 8.07 -11.54 4.04
N PHE A 35 7.13 -12.47 4.10
CA PHE A 35 6.51 -12.91 5.34
C PHE A 35 7.17 -14.22 5.80
N HIS A 36 7.84 -14.15 6.94
CA HIS A 36 8.54 -15.30 7.52
C HIS A 36 7.69 -15.95 8.62
N HIS A 37 7.62 -17.28 8.62
CA HIS A 37 6.98 -18.08 9.66
C HIS A 37 7.96 -18.34 10.81
N ILE A 38 7.68 -17.82 12.01
CA ILE A 38 8.54 -17.98 13.20
C ILE A 38 8.65 -19.47 13.58
N THR A 39 7.51 -20.17 13.56
CA THR A 39 7.44 -21.63 13.62
C THR A 39 7.18 -22.14 12.20
N PRO A 40 8.09 -22.93 11.62
CA PRO A 40 7.93 -23.46 10.27
C PRO A 40 6.62 -24.22 10.09
N VAL A 41 6.02 -24.13 8.89
CA VAL A 41 4.79 -24.87 8.56
C VAL A 41 5.00 -26.39 8.67
N ALA A 42 6.22 -26.87 8.42
CA ALA A 42 6.60 -28.28 8.58
C ALA A 42 6.48 -28.78 10.03
N GLU A 43 6.63 -27.88 11.01
CA GLU A 43 6.52 -28.16 12.44
C GLU A 43 5.11 -27.86 12.99
N GLY A 44 4.13 -27.60 12.11
CA GLY A 44 2.76 -27.26 12.51
C GLY A 44 2.51 -25.76 12.70
N GLY A 45 3.41 -24.90 12.22
CA GLY A 45 3.25 -23.45 12.26
C GLY A 45 1.97 -22.96 11.56
N SER A 46 1.17 -22.16 12.26
CA SER A 46 -0.06 -21.57 11.72
C SER A 46 0.22 -20.34 10.85
N ASN A 47 -0.73 -19.96 10.00
CA ASN A 47 -0.71 -18.71 9.24
C ASN A 47 -1.22 -17.50 10.07
N SER A 48 -1.24 -17.59 11.40
CA SER A 48 -1.71 -16.53 12.29
C SER A 48 -0.74 -15.35 12.33
N SER A 49 -1.24 -14.14 12.61
CA SER A 49 -0.39 -12.94 12.71
C SER A 49 0.71 -13.04 13.77
N GLU A 50 0.50 -13.86 14.81
CA GLU A 50 1.47 -14.08 15.88
C GLU A 50 2.67 -14.93 15.44
N ASN A 51 2.45 -15.87 14.51
CA ASN A 51 3.48 -16.77 14.00
C ASN A 51 4.18 -16.22 12.74
N LEU A 52 3.88 -14.99 12.35
CA LEU A 52 4.39 -14.36 11.14
C LEU A 52 5.07 -13.03 11.46
N ILE A 53 6.15 -12.75 10.74
CA ILE A 53 6.87 -11.47 10.80
C ILE A 53 7.16 -10.95 9.39
N TYR A 54 7.11 -9.64 9.23
CA TYR A 54 7.42 -8.94 7.98
C TYR A 54 8.88 -8.50 7.98
N ILE A 55 9.67 -9.01 7.03
CA ILE A 55 11.13 -8.77 6.92
C ILE A 55 11.57 -8.70 5.46
N CYS A 56 12.70 -8.07 5.15
CA CYS A 56 13.27 -8.08 3.81
C CYS A 56 13.89 -9.45 3.45
N ALA A 57 14.10 -9.72 2.16
CA ALA A 57 14.70 -10.96 1.65
C ALA A 57 16.09 -11.27 2.24
N ASN A 58 16.88 -10.23 2.54
CA ASN A 58 18.19 -10.39 3.16
C ASN A 58 18.07 -10.92 4.59
N CYS A 59 17.24 -10.28 5.42
CA CYS A 59 16.98 -10.74 6.78
C CYS A 59 16.29 -12.10 6.81
N HIS A 60 15.40 -12.38 5.85
CA HIS A 60 14.80 -13.71 5.69
C HIS A 60 15.87 -14.79 5.48
N SER A 61 16.88 -14.50 4.66
CA SER A 61 18.00 -15.42 4.42
C SER A 61 18.84 -15.63 5.68
N LYS A 62 19.12 -14.57 6.44
CA LYS A 62 19.84 -14.65 7.73
C LYS A 62 19.11 -15.50 8.76
N VAL A 63 17.77 -15.34 8.87
CA VAL A 63 16.94 -16.18 9.74
C VAL A 63 16.99 -17.64 9.31
N THR A 64 16.86 -17.91 8.01
CA THR A 64 16.87 -19.29 7.49
C THR A 64 18.24 -19.96 7.71
N GLN A 65 19.32 -19.19 7.71
CA GLN A 65 20.68 -19.66 8.02
C GLN A 65 20.98 -19.76 9.52
N GLY A 66 20.03 -19.40 10.40
CA GLY A 66 20.21 -19.43 11.86
C GLY A 66 21.08 -18.30 12.41
N GLN A 67 21.38 -17.26 11.62
CA GLN A 67 22.14 -16.09 12.09
C GLN A 67 21.31 -15.18 12.99
N ILE A 68 19.98 -15.21 12.83
CA ILE A 68 19.02 -14.53 13.71
C ILE A 68 18.25 -15.63 14.44
N SER A 69 18.32 -15.61 15.77
CA SER A 69 17.70 -16.66 16.59
C SER A 69 16.17 -16.51 16.66
N ARG A 70 15.46 -17.62 16.89
CA ARG A 70 14.00 -17.59 17.07
C ARG A 70 13.57 -16.69 18.23
N ASP A 71 14.34 -16.69 19.32
CA ASP A 71 14.07 -15.85 20.49
C ASP A 71 14.19 -14.36 20.18
N GLU A 72 15.17 -13.99 19.36
CA GLU A 72 15.34 -12.62 18.88
C GLU A 72 14.15 -12.19 18.01
N ILE A 73 13.69 -13.06 17.10
CA ILE A 73 12.50 -12.81 16.28
C ILE A 73 11.27 -12.61 17.14
N MET A 74 11.07 -13.45 18.17
CA MET A 74 9.95 -13.33 19.11
C MET A 74 10.00 -12.03 19.90
N ARG A 75 11.17 -11.60 20.36
CA ARG A 75 11.34 -10.31 21.05
C ARG A 75 10.97 -9.14 20.14
N VAL A 76 11.52 -9.11 18.93
CA VAL A 76 11.23 -8.07 17.94
C VAL A 76 9.74 -8.05 17.59
N LYS A 77 9.12 -9.23 17.42
CA LYS A 77 7.69 -9.34 17.15
C LYS A 77 6.84 -8.73 18.28
N GLN A 78 7.21 -8.96 19.54
CA GLN A 78 6.52 -8.35 20.69
C GLN A 78 6.63 -6.82 20.69
N MET A 79 7.80 -6.27 20.32
CA MET A 79 7.98 -4.82 20.19
C MET A 79 7.07 -4.25 19.09
N LEU A 80 7.02 -4.90 17.91
CA LEU A 80 6.17 -4.48 16.80
C LEU A 80 4.68 -4.48 17.15
N VAL A 81 4.21 -5.50 17.88
CA VAL A 81 2.82 -5.57 18.34
C VAL A 81 2.50 -4.44 19.32
N ARG A 82 3.47 -3.97 20.10
CA ARG A 82 3.34 -2.79 20.97
C ARG A 82 3.43 -1.45 20.22
N GLY A 83 3.72 -1.47 18.93
CA GLY A 83 3.93 -0.27 18.12
C GLY A 83 5.35 0.31 18.23
N GLU A 84 6.27 -0.39 18.88
CA GLU A 84 7.67 0.02 19.03
C GLU A 84 8.51 -0.60 17.90
N HIS A 85 8.93 0.22 16.93
CA HIS A 85 9.75 -0.26 15.82
C HIS A 85 11.24 0.03 16.08
N PRO A 86 12.12 -1.00 16.19
CA PRO A 86 13.51 -0.81 16.61
C PRO A 86 14.33 0.13 15.71
N GLN A 87 14.01 0.18 14.41
CA GLN A 87 14.77 0.94 13.42
C GLN A 87 14.15 2.30 13.06
N LEU A 88 12.91 2.56 13.48
CA LEU A 88 12.27 3.85 13.20
C LEU A 88 12.49 4.73 14.43
N LYS A 89 13.59 5.49 14.42
CA LYS A 89 13.83 6.54 15.42
C LYS A 89 12.71 7.58 15.25
N GLY A 90 12.03 7.90 16.35
CA GLY A 90 10.85 8.76 16.37
C GLY A 90 11.02 9.97 15.45
N ALA A 91 10.11 10.13 14.50
CA ALA A 91 10.06 11.31 13.68
C ALA A 91 9.90 12.52 14.60
N ALA A 92 10.81 13.48 14.48
CA ALA A 92 10.60 14.85 14.91
C ALA A 92 9.21 15.32 14.48
N GLU A 93 8.60 16.15 15.33
CA GLU A 93 7.26 16.75 15.20
C GLU A 93 6.83 16.95 13.73
N SER A 94 5.81 16.21 13.30
CA SER A 94 5.32 16.32 11.93
C SER A 94 4.49 17.60 11.77
N ASN A 95 4.99 18.53 10.95
CA ASN A 95 4.30 19.74 10.50
C ASN A 95 3.14 19.40 9.52
N ILE A 96 2.11 18.70 9.99
CA ILE A 96 0.96 18.37 9.14
C ILE A 96 -0.07 19.51 9.22
N ILE A 97 -0.08 20.38 8.20
CA ILE A 97 -1.16 21.36 8.00
C ILE A 97 -2.40 20.62 7.47
N ARG A 98 -3.49 20.63 8.23
CA ARG A 98 -4.80 20.14 7.79
C ARG A 98 -5.55 21.26 7.07
N ALA A 99 -5.89 21.08 5.79
CA ALA A 99 -6.78 21.98 5.05
C ALA A 99 -8.20 21.39 4.99
N ASP A 100 -9.19 22.17 5.42
CA ASP A 100 -10.63 21.84 5.41
C ASP A 100 -11.29 22.46 4.16
N PHE A 101 -11.91 21.63 3.32
CA PHE A 101 -12.57 22.03 2.07
C PHE A 101 -14.09 22.09 2.24
N SER A 102 -14.58 23.00 3.07
CA SER A 102 -16.02 23.16 3.34
C SER A 102 -16.69 24.35 2.61
N ARG A 103 -16.03 25.00 1.64
CA ARG A 103 -16.57 26.22 0.96
C ARG A 103 -16.32 26.29 -0.55
N GLY A 104 -17.04 25.49 -1.34
CA GLY A 104 -17.15 25.68 -2.80
C GLY A 104 -18.60 25.88 -3.24
N SER A 105 -18.98 27.11 -3.61
CA SER A 105 -20.31 27.48 -4.12
C SER A 105 -20.41 27.25 -5.63
N ASN A 106 -21.38 26.47 -6.10
CA ASN A 106 -21.72 26.37 -7.52
C ASN A 106 -22.71 27.48 -7.91
N ARG A 107 -22.43 28.20 -9.01
CA ARG A 107 -23.39 29.10 -9.69
C ARG A 107 -23.31 28.84 -11.19
N GLY A 108 -24.34 28.23 -11.76
CA GLY A 108 -24.42 27.93 -13.19
C GLY A 108 -25.87 27.94 -13.70
N VAL A 109 -26.20 29.03 -14.40
CA VAL A 109 -27.32 29.41 -15.28
C VAL A 109 -28.42 28.37 -15.60
N ILE A 110 -29.69 28.76 -15.40
CA ILE A 110 -30.92 28.08 -15.87
C ILE A 110 -31.27 28.60 -17.28
N ALA A 111 -31.30 27.74 -18.30
CA ALA A 111 -31.62 28.11 -19.69
C ALA A 111 -33.11 27.89 -20.01
N ASN A 112 -33.79 28.90 -20.59
CA ASN A 112 -35.24 28.86 -20.84
C ASN A 112 -35.66 28.71 -22.32
N ARG A 113 -34.73 28.50 -23.28
CA ARG A 113 -35.07 28.13 -24.66
C ARG A 113 -33.86 27.69 -25.49
N ILE A 114 -33.99 26.60 -26.25
CA ILE A 114 -33.04 26.22 -27.32
C ILE A 114 -33.85 25.88 -28.57
N GLU A 115 -33.64 26.63 -29.65
CA GLU A 115 -34.33 26.51 -30.94
C GLU A 115 -33.31 26.06 -32.02
N ARG A 116 -32.93 24.77 -32.07
CA ARG A 116 -32.06 24.11 -33.10
C ARG A 116 -30.57 24.55 -33.14
N VAL A 117 -29.56 23.81 -33.66
CA VAL A 117 -29.38 22.50 -34.35
C VAL A 117 -27.86 22.13 -34.38
N GLU A 118 -27.54 20.81 -34.47
CA GLU A 118 -26.31 20.09 -35.01
C GLU A 118 -24.91 20.40 -34.41
N ILE A 119 -23.90 19.51 -34.34
CA ILE A 119 -23.34 18.51 -35.28
C ILE A 119 -22.65 17.40 -34.44
N ARG A 120 -22.79 16.11 -34.82
CA ARG A 120 -22.06 14.99 -34.17
C ARG A 120 -20.71 14.74 -34.84
N THR A 121 -19.68 15.44 -34.42
CA THR A 121 -18.29 15.01 -34.65
C THR A 121 -17.92 13.99 -33.57
N GLY A 122 -17.58 12.76 -33.99
CA GLY A 122 -17.02 11.77 -33.06
C GLY A 122 -15.76 12.33 -32.43
N GLN A 123 -15.78 12.52 -31.11
CA GLN A 123 -14.62 13.02 -30.38
C GLN A 123 -13.49 11.99 -30.50
N LYS A 124 -12.38 12.33 -31.18
CA LYS A 124 -11.12 11.60 -30.99
C LYS A 124 -10.72 11.76 -29.54
N SER A 125 -10.49 10.65 -28.84
CA SER A 125 -9.92 10.69 -27.49
C SER A 125 -8.59 11.44 -27.58
N VAL A 126 -8.50 12.54 -26.84
CA VAL A 126 -7.26 13.30 -26.75
C VAL A 126 -6.32 12.44 -25.91
N ASN A 127 -5.31 11.84 -26.55
CA ASN A 127 -4.26 11.14 -25.82
C ASN A 127 -3.36 12.19 -25.17
N ILE A 128 -3.66 12.51 -23.92
CA ILE A 128 -2.87 13.45 -23.12
C ILE A 128 -1.67 12.68 -22.59
N ASN A 129 -0.55 12.76 -23.32
CA ASN A 129 0.72 12.28 -22.79
C ASN A 129 1.12 13.14 -21.59
N PRO A 130 1.68 12.55 -20.53
CA PRO A 130 2.20 13.30 -19.40
C PRO A 130 3.27 14.30 -19.88
N PRO A 131 3.31 15.54 -19.36
CA PRO A 131 4.29 16.52 -19.76
C PRO A 131 5.72 16.03 -19.47
N ASP A 132 6.66 16.37 -20.35
CA ASP A 132 8.06 15.97 -20.24
C ASP A 132 8.66 16.45 -18.91
N GLY A 133 9.33 15.54 -18.20
CA GLY A 133 9.89 15.78 -16.87
C GLY A 133 8.94 15.53 -15.70
N SER A 134 7.67 15.19 -15.96
CA SER A 134 6.75 14.73 -14.91
C SER A 134 7.02 13.28 -14.50
N ILE A 135 6.62 12.89 -13.29
CA ILE A 135 6.65 11.48 -12.82
C ILE A 135 5.91 10.56 -13.81
N GLY A 136 4.90 11.07 -14.52
CA GLY A 136 4.16 10.33 -15.54
C GLY A 136 4.92 10.10 -16.85
N SER A 137 5.96 10.91 -17.15
CA SER A 137 6.73 10.78 -18.40
C SER A 137 7.72 9.60 -18.34
N SER A 138 8.20 9.26 -17.14
CA SER A 138 9.10 8.13 -16.93
C SER A 138 8.33 6.82 -16.74
N LEU A 139 8.59 5.83 -17.60
CA LEU A 139 7.94 4.51 -17.56
C LEU A 139 8.09 3.80 -16.19
N PRO A 140 9.29 3.70 -15.58
CA PRO A 140 9.46 3.11 -14.26
C PRO A 140 8.62 3.80 -13.18
N HIS A 141 8.64 5.14 -13.16
CA HIS A 141 7.94 5.93 -12.16
C HIS A 141 6.42 5.80 -12.29
N ARG A 142 5.90 5.79 -13.52
CA ARG A 142 4.48 5.55 -13.79
C ARG A 142 4.04 4.15 -13.35
N ASN A 143 4.85 3.13 -13.63
CA ASN A 143 4.53 1.76 -13.23
C ASN A 143 4.54 1.62 -11.71
N TYR A 144 5.49 2.27 -11.03
CA TYR A 144 5.54 2.30 -9.57
C TYR A 144 4.35 3.04 -8.97
N ALA A 145 4.00 4.21 -9.50
CA ALA A 145 2.81 4.95 -9.08
C ALA A 145 1.53 4.11 -9.26
N LYS A 146 1.39 3.41 -10.40
CA LYS A 146 0.30 2.47 -10.63
C LYS A 146 0.27 1.35 -9.59
N HIS A 147 1.42 0.74 -9.27
CA HIS A 147 1.53 -0.28 -8.24
C HIS A 147 1.05 0.23 -6.87
N LEU A 148 1.46 1.43 -6.48
CA LEU A 148 1.04 2.05 -5.22
C LEU A 148 -0.47 2.31 -5.18
N ILE A 149 -1.05 2.80 -6.27
CA ILE A 149 -2.50 3.03 -6.42
C ILE A 149 -3.26 1.69 -6.28
N ASP A 150 -2.82 0.66 -6.99
CA ASP A 150 -3.45 -0.67 -6.96
C ASP A 150 -3.39 -1.27 -5.55
N ARG A 151 -2.24 -1.13 -4.88
CA ARG A 151 -2.06 -1.60 -3.50
C ARG A 151 -2.92 -0.82 -2.50
N TYR A 152 -3.04 0.49 -2.67
CA TYR A 152 -3.96 1.31 -1.87
C TYR A 152 -5.41 0.87 -2.06
N HIS A 153 -5.81 0.61 -3.30
CA HIS A 153 -7.14 0.12 -3.63
C HIS A 153 -7.43 -1.24 -2.99
N GLU A 154 -6.50 -2.18 -3.05
CA GLU A 154 -6.58 -3.46 -2.33
C GLU A 154 -6.78 -3.24 -0.83
N PHE A 155 -5.99 -2.37 -0.21
CA PHE A 155 -6.10 -2.11 1.23
C PHE A 155 -7.40 -1.41 1.61
N LYS A 156 -7.87 -0.47 0.79
CA LYS A 156 -9.11 0.27 1.06
C LYS A 156 -10.34 -0.61 0.90
N THR A 157 -10.39 -1.44 -0.16
CA THR A 157 -11.50 -2.40 -0.35
C THR A 157 -11.63 -3.37 0.80
N ILE A 158 -10.51 -3.75 1.43
CA ILE A 158 -10.49 -4.55 2.64
C ILE A 158 -11.11 -3.79 3.83
N ASP A 159 -10.83 -2.49 3.98
CA ASP A 159 -11.33 -1.71 5.13
C ASP A 159 -12.81 -1.35 5.04
N VAL A 160 -13.26 -0.87 3.87
CA VAL A 160 -14.63 -0.33 3.71
C VAL A 160 -15.57 -1.29 2.99
N GLY A 161 -15.08 -2.46 2.57
CA GLY A 161 -15.81 -3.37 1.68
C GLY A 161 -15.87 -2.86 0.24
N LYS A 162 -16.28 -3.72 -0.69
CA LYS A 162 -16.36 -3.36 -2.13
C LYS A 162 -17.37 -2.24 -2.39
N GLU A 163 -18.47 -2.19 -1.64
CA GLU A 163 -19.54 -1.19 -1.82
C GLU A 163 -19.14 0.21 -1.30
N GLY A 164 -18.26 0.29 -0.29
CA GLY A 164 -17.78 1.56 0.27
C GLY A 164 -16.61 2.17 -0.53
N MET A 165 -16.08 1.47 -1.51
CA MET A 165 -14.88 1.88 -2.22
C MET A 165 -15.19 2.87 -3.34
N LYS A 166 -14.86 4.15 -3.11
CA LYS A 166 -14.88 5.18 -4.16
C LYS A 166 -13.53 5.21 -4.86
N HIS A 167 -13.49 4.77 -6.12
CA HIS A 167 -12.32 4.93 -6.98
C HIS A 167 -12.23 6.38 -7.45
N ALA A 168 -11.08 7.03 -7.22
CA ALA A 168 -10.76 8.23 -7.99
C ALA A 168 -10.37 7.76 -9.40
N ILE A 169 -11.01 8.32 -10.43
CA ILE A 169 -10.64 8.05 -11.82
C ILE A 169 -9.31 8.78 -12.06
N LEU A 170 -8.19 8.07 -11.94
CA LEU A 170 -6.87 8.66 -12.13
C LEU A 170 -6.45 8.69 -13.61
N TYR A 171 -6.98 7.77 -14.43
CA TYR A 171 -6.74 7.71 -15.88
C TYR A 171 -7.99 7.16 -16.60
N GLN A 172 -8.46 7.88 -17.61
CA GLN A 172 -9.34 7.36 -18.66
C GLN A 172 -8.49 7.21 -19.93
N TYR A 173 -8.55 6.02 -20.55
CA TYR A 173 -7.92 5.75 -21.83
C TYR A 173 -8.85 6.16 -22.98
#